data_AF-A0A831LAH6-F1
#
_entry.id   AF-A0A831LAH6-F1
#
_cell.length_a   1.000
_cell.length_b   1.000
_cell.length_c   1.000
_cell.angle_alpha   90.00
_cell.angle_beta   90.00
_cell.angle_gamma   90.00
#
_symmetry.space_group_name_H-M   'P 1'
#
loop_
_entity.id
_entity.type
_entity.pdbx_description
1 polymer ?
#
loop_
_entity_poly.entity_id
_entity_poly.type
_entity_poly.pdbx_seq_one_letter_code
_entity_poly.pdbx_strand_id
1 'polypeptide(L)'
;MHTNFNLSVFIKTHVTGRPESLLKADFEKYHTELNNRINGKKVLVIGGAGTIGSFYIKAILKFNIAKLVVVDINENGLTKLVRD
;
A
#
# COMPACT_ATOMS: atom_id res chain seq x y z
N MET A 1 -11.57 -20.59 -24.95
CA MET A 1 -11.11 -19.22 -25.27
C MET A 1 -10.67 -18.56 -23.97
N HIS A 2 -9.37 -18.38 -23.74
CA HIS A 2 -8.90 -17.53 -22.65
C HIS A 2 -9.02 -16.08 -23.12
N THR A 3 -9.99 -15.34 -22.61
CA THR A 3 -9.98 -13.88 -22.71
C THR A 3 -8.82 -13.38 -21.88
N ASN A 4 -7.85 -12.75 -22.54
CA ASN A 4 -6.65 -12.22 -21.91
C ASN A 4 -7.03 -10.94 -21.13
N PHE A 5 -7.69 -11.12 -19.97
CA PHE A 5 -8.18 -10.02 -19.16
C PHE A 5 -7.02 -9.35 -18.42
N ASN A 6 -6.71 -8.12 -18.81
CA ASN A 6 -5.73 -7.30 -18.12
C ASN A 6 -6.44 -6.40 -17.09
N LEU A 7 -6.43 -6.84 -15.83
CA LEU A 7 -7.04 -6.12 -14.71
C LEU A 7 -6.51 -4.68 -14.58
N SER A 8 -5.21 -4.47 -14.77
CA SER A 8 -4.58 -3.16 -14.65
C SER A 8 -5.09 -2.18 -15.71
N VAL A 9 -5.25 -2.64 -16.96
CA VAL A 9 -5.84 -1.82 -18.04
C VAL A 9 -7.30 -1.53 -17.73
N PHE A 10 -8.07 -2.54 -17.31
CA PHE A 10 -9.48 -2.35 -16.95
C PHE A 10 -9.66 -1.28 -15.86
N ILE A 11 -8.87 -1.33 -14.78
CA ILE A 11 -8.94 -0.37 -13.68
C ILE A 11 -8.60 1.06 -14.15
N LYS A 12 -7.56 1.21 -14.99
CA LYS A 12 -7.16 2.52 -15.52
C LYS A 12 -8.25 3.13 -16.40
N THR A 13 -8.80 2.34 -17.31
CA THR A 13 -9.77 2.82 -18.30
C THR A 13 -11.17 3.01 -17.71
N HIS A 14 -11.66 2.08 -16.88
CA HIS A 14 -13.07 2.03 -16.50
C HIS A 14 -13.36 2.35 -15.02
N VAL A 15 -12.40 2.17 -14.11
CA VAL A 15 -12.62 2.38 -12.68
C VAL A 15 -12.10 3.74 -12.23
N THR A 16 -10.85 4.03 -12.54
CA THR A 16 -10.17 5.25 -12.10
C THR A 16 -10.20 6.36 -13.13
N GLY A 17 -10.44 6.04 -14.41
CA GLY A 17 -10.48 7.00 -15.53
C GLY A 17 -9.16 7.74 -15.76
N ARG A 18 -8.03 7.18 -15.30
CA ARG A 18 -6.71 7.82 -15.39
C ARG A 18 -5.63 6.83 -15.83
N PRO A 19 -4.70 7.24 -16.71
CA PRO A 19 -3.65 6.36 -17.21
C PRO A 19 -2.57 6.04 -16.14
N GLU A 20 -2.46 6.90 -15.13
CA GLU A 20 -1.47 6.79 -14.06
C GLU A 20 -2.00 7.16 -12.67
N SER A 21 -1.17 6.95 -11.64
CA SER A 21 -1.54 7.28 -10.26
C SER A 21 -1.68 8.80 -10.07
N LEU A 22 -2.71 9.23 -9.34
CA LEU A 22 -2.92 10.62 -8.97
C LEU A 22 -1.73 11.21 -8.21
N LEU A 23 -1.04 10.38 -7.42
CA LEU A 23 0.07 10.81 -6.55
C LEU A 23 1.44 10.55 -7.19
N LYS A 24 1.52 10.15 -8.47
CA LYS A 24 2.80 9.79 -9.10
C LYS A 24 3.80 10.95 -9.04
N ALA A 25 3.38 12.14 -9.45
CA ALA A 25 4.23 13.33 -9.44
C ALA A 25 4.73 13.67 -8.02
N ASP A 26 3.90 13.50 -6.99
CA ASP A 26 4.30 13.72 -5.60
C ASP A 26 5.33 12.69 -5.13
N PHE A 27 5.13 11.41 -5.45
CA PHE A 27 6.09 10.36 -5.11
C PHE A 27 7.45 10.57 -5.80
N GLU A 28 7.46 11.03 -7.04
CA GLU A 28 8.68 11.37 -7.77
C GLU A 28 9.36 12.60 -7.15
N LYS A 29 8.58 13.66 -6.87
CA LYS A 29 9.08 14.90 -6.29
C LYS A 29 9.70 14.70 -4.90
N TYR A 30 9.06 13.91 -4.04
CA TYR A 30 9.49 13.71 -2.65
C TYR A 30 10.26 12.40 -2.43
N HIS A 31 10.68 11.72 -3.50
CA HIS A 31 11.31 10.40 -3.43
C HIS A 31 12.46 10.34 -2.41
N THR A 32 13.42 11.26 -2.52
CA THR A 32 14.59 11.31 -1.62
C THR A 32 14.20 11.63 -0.18
N GLU A 33 13.28 12.58 0.01
CA GLU A 33 12.81 12.96 1.35
C GLU A 33 12.09 11.80 2.05
N LEU A 34 11.18 11.13 1.36
CA LEU A 34 10.44 9.98 1.88
C LEU A 34 11.39 8.85 2.27
N ASN A 35 12.36 8.51 1.40
CA ASN A 35 13.37 7.50 1.73
C ASN A 35 14.14 7.85 3.00
N ASN A 36 14.64 9.09 3.12
CA ASN A 36 15.40 9.53 4.27
C ASN A 36 14.56 9.55 5.56
N ARG A 37 13.27 9.88 5.45
CA ARG A 37 12.37 9.97 6.61
C ARG A 37 11.85 8.61 7.07
N ILE A 38 11.69 7.65 6.17
CA ILE A 38 11.01 6.37 6.45
C ILE A 38 11.99 5.22 6.63
N ASN A 39 13.07 5.14 5.86
CA ASN A 39 14.02 4.03 5.95
C ASN A 39 14.68 3.97 7.34
N GLY A 40 14.83 2.76 7.87
CA GLY A 40 15.37 2.50 9.19
C GLY A 40 14.45 2.90 10.36
N LYS A 41 13.24 3.42 10.10
CA LYS A 41 12.30 3.80 11.17
C LYS A 41 11.47 2.61 11.64
N LYS A 42 10.95 2.73 12.86
CA LYS A 42 9.96 1.81 13.43
C LYS A 42 8.58 2.43 13.24
N VAL A 43 7.63 1.65 12.72
CA VAL A 43 6.28 2.11 12.37
C VAL A 43 5.26 1.35 13.21
N LEU A 44 4.32 2.08 13.83
CA LEU A 44 3.14 1.53 14.49
C LEU A 44 1.91 1.90 13.67
N VAL A 45 1.13 0.90 13.26
CA VAL A 45 -0.13 1.09 12.54
C VAL A 45 -1.28 0.61 13.42
N ILE A 46 -2.21 1.52 13.72
CA ILE A 46 -3.43 1.24 14.50
C ILE A 46 -4.59 1.15 13.50
N GLY A 47 -5.41 0.10 13.62
CA GLY A 47 -6.45 -0.20 12.63
C GLY A 47 -5.89 -0.87 11.36
N GLY A 48 -4.78 -1.63 11.50
CA GLY A 48 -4.05 -2.16 10.36
C GLY A 48 -4.78 -3.22 9.54
N ALA A 49 -5.78 -3.89 10.10
CA ALA A 49 -6.59 -4.87 9.39
C ALA A 49 -7.78 -4.25 8.62
N GLY A 50 -8.02 -2.95 8.79
CA GLY A 50 -9.00 -2.21 8.00
C GLY A 50 -8.54 -1.99 6.54
N THR A 51 -9.45 -1.49 5.70
CA THR A 51 -9.15 -1.21 4.29
C THR A 51 -7.98 -0.24 4.15
N ILE A 52 -8.02 0.94 4.79
CA ILE A 52 -6.93 1.92 4.66
C ILE A 52 -5.65 1.42 5.35
N GLY A 53 -5.77 0.81 6.53
CA GLY A 53 -4.61 0.32 7.28
C GLY A 53 -3.81 -0.74 6.51
N SER A 54 -4.49 -1.70 5.91
CA SER A 54 -3.85 -2.76 5.12
C SER A 54 -3.17 -2.21 3.86
N PHE A 55 -3.83 -1.29 3.14
CA PHE A 55 -3.21 -0.62 1.99
C PHE A 55 -2.02 0.26 2.41
N TYR A 56 -2.10 0.95 3.54
CA TYR A 56 -0.99 1.75 4.07
C TYR A 56 0.20 0.86 4.43
N ILE A 57 -0.04 -0.29 5.07
CA ILE A 57 0.99 -1.28 5.38
C ILE A 57 1.67 -1.78 4.09
N LYS A 58 0.90 -2.15 3.07
CA LYS A 58 1.45 -2.55 1.77
C LYS A 58 2.26 -1.42 1.11
N ALA A 59 1.88 -0.16 1.30
CA ALA A 59 2.61 0.98 0.78
C ALA A 59 3.91 1.24 1.55
N ILE A 60 3.88 1.22 2.89
CA ILE A 60 5.03 1.53 3.74
C ILE A 60 6.09 0.43 3.71
N LEU A 61 5.69 -0.82 3.46
CA LEU A 61 6.61 -1.96 3.27
C LEU A 61 7.43 -1.88 1.97
N LYS A 62 7.12 -0.95 1.06
CA LYS A 62 7.99 -0.65 -0.09
C LYS A 62 9.26 0.11 0.32
N PHE A 63 9.31 0.62 1.55
CA PHE A 63 10.48 1.25 2.15
C PHE A 63 11.20 0.27 3.08
N ASN A 64 12.48 0.49 3.32
CA ASN A 64 13.30 -0.36 4.18
C ASN A 64 13.13 0.04 5.67
N ILE A 65 11.94 -0.18 6.23
CA ILE A 65 11.64 0.11 7.64
C ILE A 65 12.33 -0.91 8.57
N ALA A 66 12.73 -0.47 9.77
CA ALA A 66 13.40 -1.32 10.74
C ALA A 66 12.44 -2.23 11.53
N LYS A 67 11.19 -1.81 11.72
CA LYS A 67 10.17 -2.59 12.42
C LYS A 67 8.77 -2.11 12.04
N LEU A 68 7.85 -3.05 11.87
CA LEU A 68 6.41 -2.79 11.77
C LEU A 68 5.70 -3.41 12.98
N VAL A 69 4.86 -2.63 13.64
CA VAL A 69 3.93 -3.11 14.67
C VAL A 69 2.53 -2.78 14.20
N VAL A 70 1.63 -3.77 14.21
CA VAL A 70 0.26 -3.62 13.77
C VAL A 70 -0.67 -3.94 14.92
N VAL A 71 -1.62 -3.03 15.19
CA VAL A 71 -2.63 -3.17 16.22
C VAL A 71 -4.00 -3.07 15.57
N ASP A 72 -4.83 -4.07 15.79
CA ASP A 72 -6.23 -4.07 15.37
C ASP A 72 -7.05 -4.95 16.33
N ILE A 73 -8.33 -4.64 16.46
CA ILE A 73 -9.27 -5.44 17.27
C ILE A 73 -9.79 -6.65 16.50
N ASN A 74 -9.70 -6.64 15.17
CA ASN A 74 -10.17 -7.71 14.32
C ASN A 74 -9.07 -8.74 14.03
N GLU A 75 -9.01 -9.79 14.87
CA GLU A 75 -8.08 -10.92 14.73
C GLU A 75 -8.14 -11.57 13.33
N ASN A 76 -9.35 -11.81 12.81
CA ASN A 76 -9.52 -12.40 11.49
C ASN A 76 -8.95 -11.51 10.38
N GLY A 77 -9.13 -10.20 10.52
CA GLY A 77 -8.55 -9.22 9.61
C GLY A 77 -7.02 -9.22 9.65
N LEU A 78 -6.42 -9.27 10.84
CA LEU A 78 -4.97 -9.38 10.99
C LEU A 78 -4.43 -10.70 10.41
N THR A 79 -5.14 -11.80 10.61
CA THR A 79 -4.77 -13.10 10.04
C THR A 79 -4.77 -13.07 8.52
N LYS A 80 -5.77 -12.41 7.91
CA LYS A 80 -5.81 -12.22 6.45
C LYS A 80 -4.68 -11.34 5.97
N LEU A 81 -4.42 -10.22 6.66
CA LEU A 81 -3.35 -9.28 6.31
C LEU A 81 -1.97 -9.94 6.22
N VAL A 82 -1.67 -10.92 7.09
CA VAL A 82 -0.36 -11.59 7.13
C VAL A 82 -0.23 -12.68 6.05
N ARG A 83 -1.35 -13.17 5.51
CA ARG A 83 -1.37 -14.26 4.50
C ARG A 83 -1.41 -13.75 3.06
N ASP A 84 -1.66 -12.46 2.86
CA ASP A 84 -1.92 -11.80 1.57
C ASP A 84 -0.71 -10.99 1.10
#